data_AF-A0AAX2QDL7-F1
#
_entry.id   AF-A0AAX2QDL7-F1
#
_cell.length_a   1.000
_cell.length_b   1.000
_cell.length_c   1.000
_cell.angle_alpha   90.00
_cell.angle_beta   90.00
_cell.angle_gamma   90.00
#
_symmetry.space_group_name_H-M   'P 1'
#
loop_
_entity.id
_entity.type
_entity.pdbx_description
1 polymer ?
#
loop_
_entity_poly.entity_id
_entity_poly.type
_entity_poly.pdbx_seq_one_letter_code
_entity_poly.pdbx_strand_id
1 'polypeptide(L)'
;MPMQALVAPLLAMPRVAKRALALLLDSSFCILTIWLAYCFRLNEWTVLTGVQWLPVFVSLCMALPIFIVMGMYRAIFRYANMAAFITVLKAIAIYGVAFMTIFTALSVPGVPRTVGILQPFLL
;
A
#
# COMPACT_ATOMS: atom_id res chain seq x y z
N MET A 1 -22.58 -11.81 -26.18
CA MET A 1 -22.21 -10.62 -25.37
C MET A 1 -21.33 -11.08 -24.21
N PRO A 2 -19.99 -11.13 -24.39
CA PRO A 2 -19.07 -11.80 -23.47
C PRO A 2 -18.87 -11.04 -22.14
N MET A 3 -19.31 -9.77 -22.08
CA MET A 3 -19.09 -8.89 -20.93
C MET A 3 -19.88 -9.29 -19.69
N GLN A 4 -21.02 -9.99 -19.84
CA GLN A 4 -21.87 -10.39 -18.71
C GLN A 4 -21.35 -11.63 -17.97
N ALA A 5 -20.64 -12.52 -18.67
CA ALA A 5 -20.09 -13.76 -18.09
C ALA A 5 -18.95 -13.50 -17.09
N LEU A 6 -18.21 -12.40 -17.26
CA LEU A 6 -17.16 -11.95 -16.33
C LEU A 6 -17.73 -11.19 -15.12
N VAL A 7 -18.88 -10.53 -15.30
CA VAL A 7 -19.49 -9.65 -14.27
C VAL A 7 -20.25 -10.45 -13.22
N ALA A 8 -20.89 -11.56 -13.60
CA ALA A 8 -21.62 -12.44 -12.67
C ALA A 8 -20.75 -13.01 -11.52
N PRO A 9 -19.54 -13.57 -11.75
CA PRO A 9 -18.70 -14.06 -10.65
C PRO A 9 -18.10 -12.92 -9.80
N LEU A 10 -17.86 -11.73 -10.39
CA LEU A 10 -17.43 -10.53 -9.64
C LEU A 10 -18.54 -9.98 -8.71
N LEU A 11 -19.81 -10.12 -9.09
CA LEU A 11 -20.96 -9.76 -8.26
C LEU A 11 -21.25 -10.81 -7.17
N ALA A 12 -21.07 -12.10 -7.47
CA ALA A 12 -21.29 -13.20 -6.53
C ALA A 12 -20.14 -13.41 -5.51
N MET A 13 -19.03 -12.69 -5.67
CA MET A 13 -17.85 -12.87 -4.83
C MET A 13 -18.12 -12.50 -3.36
N PRO A 14 -17.83 -13.40 -2.41
CA PRO A 14 -18.07 -13.15 -0.98
C PRO A 14 -17.29 -11.93 -0.53
N ARG A 15 -17.87 -11.16 0.41
CA ARG A 15 -17.29 -9.89 0.89
C ARG A 15 -15.84 -10.03 1.38
N VAL A 16 -15.47 -11.22 1.85
CA VAL A 16 -14.10 -11.56 2.28
C VAL A 16 -13.15 -11.63 1.08
N ALA A 17 -13.56 -12.22 -0.04
CA ALA A 17 -12.71 -12.38 -1.21
C ALA A 17 -12.47 -11.03 -1.93
N LYS A 18 -13.47 -10.12 -1.95
CA LYS A 18 -13.26 -8.74 -2.43
C LYS A 18 -12.26 -7.96 -1.58
N ARG A 19 -12.26 -8.19 -0.26
CA ARG A 19 -11.29 -7.61 0.67
C ARG A 19 -9.90 -8.20 0.49
N ALA A 20 -9.81 -9.52 0.34
CA ALA A 20 -8.53 -10.20 0.09
C ALA A 20 -7.90 -9.71 -1.23
N LEU A 21 -8.71 -9.53 -2.28
CA LEU A 21 -8.23 -8.97 -3.55
C LEU A 21 -7.68 -7.55 -3.38
N ALA A 22 -8.41 -6.67 -2.67
CA ALA A 22 -7.97 -5.31 -2.42
C ALA A 22 -6.68 -5.26 -1.57
N LEU A 23 -6.58 -6.14 -0.57
CA LEU A 23 -5.41 -6.26 0.29
C LEU A 23 -4.19 -6.82 -0.47
N LEU A 24 -4.40 -7.76 -1.39
CA LEU A 24 -3.37 -8.24 -2.31
C LEU A 24 -2.90 -7.11 -3.24
N LEU A 25 -3.83 -6.34 -3.82
CA LEU A 25 -3.52 -5.17 -4.64
C LEU A 25 -2.71 -4.13 -3.85
N ASP A 26 -3.15 -3.75 -2.65
CA ASP A 26 -2.42 -2.78 -1.82
C ASP A 26 -1.05 -3.30 -1.41
N SER A 27 -0.92 -4.60 -1.10
CA SER A 27 0.39 -5.20 -0.81
C SER A 27 1.32 -5.16 -2.03
N SER A 28 0.79 -5.40 -3.23
CA SER A 28 1.56 -5.30 -4.47
C SER A 28 1.99 -3.87 -4.77
N PHE A 29 1.12 -2.88 -4.49
CA PHE A 29 1.48 -1.46 -4.61
C PHE A 29 2.51 -1.05 -3.56
N CYS A 30 2.43 -1.52 -2.32
CA CYS A 30 3.48 -1.26 -1.31
C CYS A 30 4.85 -1.72 -1.80
N ILE A 31 4.94 -2.94 -2.35
CA ILE A 31 6.18 -3.49 -2.88
C ILE A 31 6.65 -2.67 -4.09
N LEU A 32 5.75 -2.38 -5.03
CA LEU A 32 6.06 -1.69 -6.28
C LEU A 32 6.50 -0.24 -6.03
N THR A 33 5.84 0.48 -5.11
CA THR A 33 6.20 1.85 -4.73
C THR A 33 7.57 1.95 -4.07
N ILE A 34 7.94 0.96 -3.24
CA ILE A 34 9.29 0.88 -2.67
C ILE A 34 10.32 0.63 -3.78
N TRP A 35 10.03 -0.31 -4.67
CA TRP A 35 10.91 -0.59 -5.80
C TRP A 35 11.10 0.65 -6.70
N LEU A 36 10.02 1.36 -7.01
CA LEU A 36 10.07 2.63 -7.74
C LEU A 36 10.84 3.72 -6.98
N ALA A 37 10.66 3.83 -5.66
CA ALA A 37 11.40 4.78 -4.84
C ALA A 37 12.91 4.53 -4.89
N TYR A 38 13.34 3.25 -4.92
CA TYR A 38 14.74 2.89 -5.12
C TYR A 38 15.22 3.18 -6.55
N CYS A 39 14.41 2.86 -7.57
CA CYS A 39 14.74 3.17 -8.96
C CYS A 39 14.93 4.68 -9.17
N PHE A 40 14.04 5.52 -8.64
CA PHE A 40 14.19 6.97 -8.69
C PHE A 40 15.37 7.48 -7.86
N ARG A 41 15.66 6.85 -6.73
CA ARG A 41 16.75 7.30 -5.86
C ARG A 41 18.13 6.98 -6.42
N LEU A 42 18.27 5.83 -7.07
CA LEU A 42 19.52 5.35 -7.66
C LEU A 42 19.63 5.72 -9.15
N ASN A 43 18.55 6.26 -9.73
CA ASN A 43 18.44 6.63 -11.13
C ASN A 43 18.76 5.48 -12.10
N GLU A 44 18.60 4.25 -11.65
CA GLU A 44 18.89 3.00 -12.35
C GLU A 44 17.86 1.93 -11.97
N TRP A 45 17.66 0.96 -12.86
CA TRP A 45 16.81 -0.20 -12.59
C TRP A 45 17.51 -1.09 -11.56
N THR A 46 17.02 -1.08 -10.33
CA THR A 46 17.70 -1.73 -9.21
C THR A 46 16.97 -2.97 -8.76
N VAL A 47 17.74 -4.01 -8.48
CA VAL A 47 17.24 -5.23 -7.83
C VAL A 47 17.42 -5.06 -6.33
N LEU A 48 16.34 -5.24 -5.57
CA LEU A 48 16.37 -5.16 -4.12
C LEU A 48 17.29 -6.25 -3.57
N THR A 49 18.36 -5.86 -2.88
CA THR A 49 19.33 -6.80 -2.30
C THR A 49 19.58 -6.51 -0.82
N GLY A 50 19.69 -7.58 -0.02
CA GLY A 50 20.01 -7.51 1.41
C GLY A 50 19.09 -6.56 2.20
N VAL A 51 19.69 -5.47 2.69
CA VAL A 51 19.04 -4.48 3.58
C VAL A 51 17.90 -3.71 2.89
N GLN A 52 17.88 -3.66 1.55
CA GLN A 52 16.84 -2.97 0.79
C GLN A 52 15.46 -3.64 0.86
N TRP A 53 15.41 -4.90 1.32
CA TRP A 53 14.15 -5.60 1.61
C TRP A 53 13.51 -5.15 2.92
N LEU A 54 14.28 -4.57 3.84
CA LEU A 54 13.79 -4.17 5.16
C LEU A 54 12.64 -3.15 5.09
N PRO A 55 12.69 -2.10 4.24
CA PRO A 55 11.54 -1.22 4.01
C PRO A 55 10.29 -1.94 3.50
N VAL A 56 10.44 -2.98 2.68
CA VAL A 56 9.32 -3.78 2.16
C VAL A 56 8.61 -4.51 3.28
N PHE A 57 9.37 -5.20 4.13
CA PHE A 57 8.82 -5.90 5.28
C PHE A 57 8.15 -4.94 6.27
N VAL A 58 8.80 -3.83 6.60
CA VAL A 58 8.24 -2.83 7.53
C VAL A 58 6.97 -2.18 6.96
N SER A 59 6.97 -1.84 5.66
CA SER A 59 5.81 -1.29 4.97
C SER A 59 4.62 -2.24 5.04
N LEU A 60 4.81 -3.52 4.66
CA LEU A 60 3.74 -4.53 4.71
C LEU A 60 3.23 -4.75 6.15
N CYS A 61 4.15 -4.89 7.12
CA CYS A 61 3.80 -5.08 8.52
C CYS A 61 3.06 -3.89 9.13
N MET A 62 3.22 -2.66 8.61
CA MET A 62 2.47 -1.49 9.07
C MET A 62 1.20 -1.24 8.26
N ALA A 63 1.28 -1.27 6.93
CA ALA A 63 0.18 -0.94 6.04
C ALA A 63 -1.01 -1.89 6.23
N LEU A 64 -0.74 -3.21 6.28
CA LEU A 64 -1.78 -4.22 6.42
C LEU A 64 -2.64 -4.05 7.68
N PRO A 65 -2.09 -3.98 8.91
CA PRO A 65 -2.90 -3.78 10.09
C PRO A 65 -3.59 -2.41 10.10
N ILE A 66 -2.94 -1.34 9.61
CA ILE A 66 -3.55 0.00 9.56
C ILE A 66 -4.79 -0.03 8.65
N PHE A 67 -4.69 -0.59 7.44
CA PHE A 67 -5.80 -0.66 6.49
C PHE A 67 -6.93 -1.57 6.97
N ILE A 68 -6.61 -2.65 7.69
CA ILE A 68 -7.60 -3.54 8.32
C ILE A 68 -8.32 -2.80 9.46
N VAL A 69 -7.60 -2.19 10.40
CA VAL A 69 -8.16 -1.54 11.59
C VAL A 69 -8.97 -0.29 11.23
N MET A 70 -8.52 0.50 10.26
CA MET A 70 -9.29 1.64 9.76
C MET A 70 -10.55 1.23 8.98
N GLY A 71 -10.73 -0.05 8.68
CA GLY A 71 -11.92 -0.54 8.01
C GLY A 71 -12.10 0.05 6.62
N MET A 72 -11.01 0.45 5.95
CA MET A 72 -11.02 1.04 4.59
C MET A 72 -11.85 0.18 3.64
N TYR A 73 -11.58 -1.12 3.64
CA TYR A 73 -12.28 -2.07 2.78
C TYR A 73 -13.76 -2.23 3.13
N ARG A 74 -14.17 -1.98 4.39
CA ARG A 74 -15.59 -2.00 4.78
C ARG A 74 -16.30 -0.74 4.30
N ALA A 75 -15.61 0.40 4.28
CA ALA A 75 -16.15 1.68 3.81
C ALA A 75 -16.30 1.71 2.28
N ILE A 76 -15.28 1.29 1.53
CA ILE A 76 -15.25 1.32 0.06
C ILE A 76 -16.36 0.46 -0.54
N PHE A 77 -16.53 -0.79 -0.07
CA PHE A 77 -17.52 -1.71 -0.63
C PHE A 77 -18.95 -1.50 -0.12
N ARG A 78 -19.17 -0.63 0.88
CA ARG A 78 -20.54 -0.32 1.35
C ARG A 78 -21.17 0.76 0.48
N TYR A 79 -20.46 1.87 0.23
CA TYR A 79 -20.80 2.93 -0.74
C TYR A 79 -19.54 3.74 -1.08
N ALA A 80 -19.29 4.02 -2.36
CA ALA A 80 -18.29 5.01 -2.79
C ALA A 80 -18.81 6.43 -2.49
N ASN A 81 -18.90 6.78 -1.21
CA ASN A 81 -19.37 8.08 -0.73
C ASN A 81 -18.19 8.86 -0.13
N MET A 82 -18.34 10.17 0.07
CA MET A 82 -17.25 11.04 0.58
C MET A 82 -16.63 10.53 1.89
N ALA A 83 -17.42 9.91 2.77
CA ALA A 83 -16.92 9.32 4.01
C ALA A 83 -15.90 8.18 3.77
N ALA A 84 -16.07 7.38 2.71
CA ALA A 84 -15.12 6.35 2.36
C ALA A 84 -13.80 6.98 1.90
N PHE A 85 -13.86 7.99 1.03
CA PHE A 85 -12.68 8.71 0.57
C PHE A 85 -11.87 9.33 1.71
N ILE A 86 -12.55 10.01 2.66
CA ILE A 86 -11.88 10.58 3.84
C ILE A 86 -11.23 9.50 4.70
N THR A 87 -11.87 8.33 4.85
CA THR A 87 -11.30 7.21 5.61
C THR A 87 -10.01 6.70 4.95
N VAL A 88 -9.99 6.58 3.62
CA VAL A 88 -8.78 6.21 2.86
C VAL A 88 -7.68 7.24 3.08
N LEU A 89 -8.00 8.52 2.91
CA LEU A 89 -7.03 9.60 3.05
C LEU A 89 -6.40 9.63 4.43
N LYS A 90 -7.20 9.42 5.49
CA LYS A 90 -6.70 9.32 6.87
C LYS A 90 -5.82 8.10 7.07
N ALA A 91 -6.14 6.96 6.47
CA ALA A 91 -5.33 5.75 6.56
C ALA A 91 -3.96 5.94 5.92
N ILE A 92 -3.92 6.47 4.69
CA ILE A 92 -2.69 6.76 3.96
C ILE A 92 -1.87 7.81 4.72
N ALA A 93 -2.50 8.86 5.25
CA ALA A 93 -1.79 9.89 6.01
C ALA A 93 -1.14 9.34 7.29
N ILE A 94 -1.85 8.54 8.08
CA ILE A 94 -1.29 7.93 9.31
C ILE A 94 -0.16 6.96 8.95
N TYR A 95 -0.39 6.11 7.95
CA TYR A 95 0.64 5.22 7.44
C TYR A 95 1.89 5.98 6.99
N GLY A 96 1.71 7.03 6.17
CA GLY A 96 2.80 7.81 5.62
C GLY A 96 3.62 8.52 6.67
N VAL A 97 2.98 9.14 7.66
CA VAL A 97 3.68 9.78 8.79
C VAL A 97 4.46 8.75 9.61
N ALA A 98 3.85 7.59 9.89
CA ALA A 98 4.52 6.52 10.64
C ALA A 98 5.75 5.98 9.88
N PHE A 99 5.61 5.73 8.57
CA PHE A 99 6.67 5.21 7.72
C PHE A 99 7.81 6.21 7.53
N MET A 100 7.48 7.48 7.26
CA MET A 100 8.45 8.58 7.21
C MET A 100 9.22 8.72 8.52
N THR A 101 8.56 8.61 9.66
CA THR A 101 9.23 8.74 10.96
C THR A 101 10.28 7.65 11.15
N ILE A 102 9.97 6.41 10.76
CA ILE A 102 10.90 5.28 10.89
C ILE A 102 12.09 5.41 9.92
N PHE A 103 11.85 5.64 8.64
CA PHE A 103 12.94 5.58 7.65
C PHE A 103 13.65 6.92 7.42
N THR A 104 12.96 8.04 7.62
CA THR A 104 13.53 9.38 7.44
C THR A 104 14.10 9.93 8.75
N ALA A 105 13.39 9.82 9.88
CA ALA A 105 13.86 10.39 11.15
C ALA A 105 14.85 9.46 11.88
N LEU A 106 14.54 8.15 12.02
CA LEU A 106 15.43 7.21 12.73
C LEU A 106 16.62 6.72 11.90
N SER A 107 16.65 7.01 10.59
CA SER A 107 17.78 6.71 9.68
C SER A 107 18.31 5.28 9.80
N VAL A 108 17.65 4.34 9.15
CA VAL A 108 18.11 2.94 9.13
C VAL A 108 19.38 2.81 8.27
N PRO A 109 20.49 2.24 8.79
CA PRO A 109 21.71 2.02 8.02
C PRO A 109 21.43 1.18 6.77
N GLY A 110 21.89 1.64 5.60
CA GLY A 110 21.71 0.94 4.32
C GLY A 110 20.41 1.25 3.57
N VAL A 111 19.51 2.07 4.13
CA VAL A 111 18.29 2.54 3.44
C VAL A 111 18.38 4.06 3.20
N PRO A 112 18.25 4.54 1.94
CA PRO A 112 18.21 5.97 1.68
C PRO A 112 16.98 6.63 2.31
N ARG A 113 17.18 7.72 3.07
CA ARG A 113 16.11 8.47 3.76
C ARG A 113 14.97 8.93 2.84
N THR A 114 15.28 9.16 1.57
CA THR A 114 14.32 9.56 0.53
C THR A 114 13.31 8.46 0.21
N VAL A 115 13.65 7.19 0.41
CA VAL A 115 12.71 6.06 0.24
C VAL A 115 11.57 6.17 1.25
N GLY A 116 11.87 6.62 2.48
CA GLY A 116 10.86 6.90 3.51
C GLY A 116 9.84 7.97 3.13
N ILE A 117 10.22 8.91 2.25
CA ILE A 117 9.36 10.00 1.76
C ILE A 117 8.64 9.60 0.48
N LEU A 118 9.35 8.97 -0.46
CA LEU A 118 8.82 8.62 -1.78
C LEU A 118 7.78 7.51 -1.69
N GLN A 119 7.94 6.54 -0.79
CA GLN A 119 7.03 5.40 -0.71
C GLN A 119 5.60 5.83 -0.35
N PRO A 120 5.33 6.63 0.70
CA PRO A 120 3.98 7.08 0.99
C PRO A 120 3.41 8.07 -0.02
N PHE A 121 4.26 8.73 -0.81
CA PHE A 121 3.83 9.70 -1.82
C PHE A 121 3.39 9.01 -3.12
N LEU A 122 3.96 7.83 -3.41
CA LEU A 122 3.63 7.02 -4.58
C LEU A 122 2.46 6.06 -4.34
N LEU A 123 2.08 5.84 -3.08
CA LEU A 123 1.01 4.94 -2.66
C LEU A 123 -0.33 5.68 -2.57
#